data_AF-A0A2D4MEK6-F1
#
_entry.id   AF-A0A2D4MEK6-F1
#
_cell.length_a   1.000
_cell.length_b   1.000
_cell.length_c   1.000
_cell.angle_alpha   90.00
_cell.angle_beta   90.00
_cell.angle_gamma   90.00
#
_symmetry.space_group_name_H-M   'P 1'
#
loop_
_entity.id
_entity.type
_entity.pdbx_description
1 polymer ?
#
loop_
_entity_poly.entity_id
_entity_poly.type
_entity_poly.pdbx_seq_one_letter_code
_entity_poly.pdbx_strand_id
1 'polypeptide(L)'
;MVKGAALLLPEEDKLEAVQEGPATPLDQTPKCEDAIAGQQELHLQQMVGLLRPEDAIQLAVRLESARAHRIRYLLVVSATEKESKSEMVLLGVDFPDESLATCTLGMVLPLWSDTQVFLDGDGGFSVTSGGQTRIFKPISVQTMWSALQVLHKACNEAVSNNYFPGGGALNWTEWYQKAVNSDQSCINEWLAMSDLESVRPTSPSIFSDQRTAQDVTERTIRAKLREVMGTTDLENITSKEIRTELERRVGCSLKDYKEFIDNEMLLIMAQMDRPSKIFDYLYLGSEWNAANLEELQKNRVSHILNVTREIDNFFPEHFTYMNVRIYDEEVSQLLPYWKETHNFISDVRTQGSQVLVHCKMGVSRSGSTVIAYAMKEYGWSLERALGHVRERRPIVHPNPGFMRQLELYQGMLDAR
;
A
#
# COMPACT_ATOMS: atom_id res chain seq x y z
N MET A 1 -7.68 7.12 6.88
CA MET A 1 -8.00 5.71 7.17
C MET A 1 -8.95 5.27 6.07
N VAL A 2 -8.60 4.24 5.30
CA VAL A 2 -9.44 3.78 4.17
C VAL A 2 -10.61 3.00 4.75
N LYS A 3 -11.84 3.19 4.25
CA LYS A 3 -12.98 2.35 4.66
C LYS A 3 -12.65 0.86 4.49
N GLY A 4 -12.55 0.13 5.59
CA GLY A 4 -12.26 -1.30 5.60
C GLY A 4 -10.78 -1.68 5.63
N ALA A 5 -9.85 -0.71 5.64
CA ALA A 5 -8.44 -0.95 5.92
C ALA A 5 -7.91 0.01 7.01
N ALA A 6 -7.48 -0.55 8.14
CA ALA A 6 -6.86 0.20 9.23
C ALA A 6 -5.38 -0.15 9.35
N LEU A 7 -4.54 0.89 9.36
CA LEU A 7 -3.10 0.80 9.58
C LEU A 7 -2.82 1.40 10.96
N LEU A 8 -2.34 0.59 11.91
CA LEU A 8 -1.92 1.06 13.22
C LEU A 8 -0.40 1.26 13.18
N LEU A 9 0.04 2.51 13.26
CA LEU A 9 1.45 2.82 13.50
C LEU A 9 1.72 2.61 15.00
N PRO A 10 2.90 2.10 15.40
CA PRO A 10 3.25 2.00 16.81
C PRO A 10 3.30 3.41 17.42
N GLU A 11 2.45 3.67 18.42
CA GLU A 11 2.44 4.93 19.17
C GLU A 11 3.70 5.03 20.04
N GLU A 12 4.47 6.10 19.86
CA GLU A 12 5.42 6.57 20.87
C GLU A 12 4.69 7.51 21.85
N ASP A 13 4.90 7.25 23.14
CA ASP A 13 4.32 7.85 24.34
C ASP A 13 3.82 9.30 24.24
N LYS A 14 2.54 9.51 24.58
CA LYS A 14 2.06 10.75 25.22
C LYS A 14 1.08 10.47 26.36
N LEU A 15 1.63 10.48 27.57
CA LEU A 15 0.92 10.82 28.80
C LEU A 15 0.52 12.30 28.73
N GLU A 16 -0.78 12.61 28.85
CA GLU A 16 -1.24 13.79 29.59
C GLU A 16 -2.73 13.69 29.94
N ALA A 17 -3.04 14.01 31.19
CA ALA A 17 -4.35 13.91 31.82
C ALA A 17 -5.27 15.09 31.44
N VAL A 18 -6.57 14.84 31.29
CA VAL A 18 -7.59 15.90 31.23
C VAL A 18 -8.77 15.57 32.16
N GLN A 19 -9.08 16.57 32.99
CA GLN A 19 -10.11 16.61 34.03
C GLN A 19 -11.53 16.71 33.46
N GLU A 20 -12.48 16.07 34.14
CA GLU A 20 -13.92 16.12 33.86
C GLU A 20 -14.56 17.49 34.19
N GLY A 21 -15.45 17.95 33.31
CA GLY A 21 -16.42 19.02 33.56
C GLY A 21 -17.76 18.70 32.87
N PRO A 22 -18.92 19.12 33.42
CA PRO A 22 -20.20 18.48 33.14
C PRO A 22 -20.87 18.99 31.85
N ALA A 23 -21.31 18.05 30.99
CA ALA A 23 -22.03 18.35 29.76
C ALA A 23 -23.55 18.42 30.00
N THR A 24 -24.18 19.45 29.42
CA THR A 24 -25.64 19.63 29.32
C THR A 24 -26.13 18.97 28.02
N PRO A 25 -27.31 18.32 27.96
CA PRO A 25 -27.66 17.45 26.83
C PRO A 25 -28.18 18.27 25.65
N LEU A 26 -27.52 18.13 24.49
CA LEU A 26 -28.05 18.54 23.20
C LEU A 26 -28.20 17.31 22.31
N ASP A 27 -29.45 17.12 21.90
CA ASP A 27 -30.00 16.16 20.97
C ASP A 27 -29.25 16.19 19.63
N GLN A 28 -28.51 15.12 19.31
CA GLN A 28 -27.94 14.88 17.99
C GLN A 28 -28.06 13.39 17.67
N THR A 29 -29.04 13.05 16.83
CA THR A 29 -29.08 11.76 16.12
C THR A 29 -27.81 11.63 15.25
N PRO A 30 -27.01 10.56 15.38
CA PRO A 30 -25.76 10.44 14.63
C PRO A 30 -26.03 10.21 13.14
N LYS A 31 -25.23 10.85 12.28
CA LYS A 31 -25.24 10.61 10.83
C LYS A 31 -24.70 9.19 10.56
N CYS A 32 -25.24 8.55 9.52
CA CYS A 32 -24.92 7.16 9.14
C CYS A 32 -23.41 6.88 8.92
N GLU A 33 -22.61 7.90 8.59
CA GLU A 33 -21.17 7.79 8.42
C GLU A 33 -20.41 7.66 9.76
N ASP A 34 -20.88 8.34 10.80
CA ASP A 34 -20.30 8.27 12.15
C ASP A 34 -20.54 6.89 12.79
N ALA A 35 -21.68 6.25 12.46
CA ALA A 35 -22.02 4.91 12.92
C ALA A 35 -21.09 3.83 12.34
N ILE A 36 -20.69 3.94 11.07
CA ILE A 36 -19.79 2.99 10.40
C ILE A 36 -18.35 3.14 10.93
N ALA A 37 -17.89 4.38 11.15
CA ALA A 37 -16.57 4.64 11.74
C ALA A 37 -16.49 4.11 13.18
N GLY A 38 -17.51 4.36 14.01
CA GLY A 38 -17.57 3.85 15.37
C GLY A 38 -17.63 2.32 15.46
N GLN A 39 -18.29 1.66 14.50
CA GLN A 39 -18.31 0.19 14.43
C GLN A 39 -16.95 -0.41 14.05
N GLN A 40 -16.20 0.24 13.14
CA GLN A 40 -14.85 -0.21 12.78
C GLN A 40 -13.87 -0.08 13.93
N GLU A 41 -13.95 1.01 14.69
CA GLU A 41 -13.11 1.21 15.87
C GLU A 41 -13.41 0.17 16.96
N LEU A 42 -14.69 -0.15 17.17
CA LEU A 42 -15.11 -1.23 18.07
C LEU A 42 -14.55 -2.59 17.62
N HIS A 43 -14.65 -2.92 16.34
CA HIS A 43 -14.08 -4.17 15.82
C HIS A 43 -12.56 -4.22 16.00
N LEU A 44 -11.85 -3.12 15.76
CA LEU A 44 -10.40 -3.05 15.97
C LEU A 44 -10.02 -3.31 17.42
N GLN A 45 -10.72 -2.69 18.37
CA GLN A 45 -10.49 -2.93 19.80
C GLN A 45 -10.68 -4.41 20.17
N GLN A 46 -11.71 -5.06 19.64
CA GLN A 46 -11.95 -6.49 19.88
C GLN A 46 -10.88 -7.37 19.25
N MET A 47 -10.44 -7.04 18.03
CA MET A 47 -9.36 -7.77 17.35
C MET A 47 -8.04 -7.65 18.11
N VAL A 48 -7.70 -6.47 18.64
CA VAL A 48 -6.52 -6.30 19.51
C VAL A 48 -6.59 -7.22 20.74
N GLY A 49 -7.79 -7.45 21.29
CA GLY A 49 -8.00 -8.40 22.39
C GLY A 49 -7.72 -9.88 22.05
N LEU A 50 -7.65 -10.26 20.78
CA LEU A 50 -7.26 -11.61 20.33
C LEU A 50 -5.75 -11.79 20.22
N LEU A 51 -4.98 -10.70 20.19
CA LEU A 51 -3.54 -10.74 19.99
C LEU A 51 -2.82 -11.01 21.32
N ARG A 52 -1.62 -11.56 21.22
CA ARG A 52 -0.69 -11.55 22.36
C ARG A 52 -0.32 -10.09 22.68
N PRO A 53 -0.05 -9.76 23.96
CA PRO A 53 0.31 -8.39 24.35
C PRO A 53 1.53 -7.80 23.61
N GLU A 54 2.37 -8.68 23.07
CA GLU A 54 3.62 -8.36 22.39
C GLU A 54 3.48 -8.33 20.87
N ASP A 55 2.28 -8.49 20.31
CA ASP A 55 2.05 -8.51 18.86
C ASP A 55 1.28 -7.27 18.43
N ALA A 56 1.56 -6.78 17.22
CA ALA A 56 0.95 -5.58 16.66
C ALA A 56 0.25 -5.87 15.33
N ILE A 57 -0.95 -5.31 15.16
CA ILE A 57 -1.67 -5.33 13.88
C ILE A 57 -1.00 -4.32 12.94
N GLN A 58 -0.35 -4.81 11.89
CA GLN A 58 0.20 -3.98 10.82
C GLN A 58 -0.90 -3.50 9.89
N LEU A 59 -1.87 -4.36 9.58
CA LEU A 59 -2.99 -4.04 8.70
C LEU A 59 -4.20 -4.90 9.06
N ALA A 60 -5.38 -4.29 9.11
CA ALA A 60 -6.66 -5.00 9.19
C ALA A 60 -7.50 -4.73 7.95
N VAL A 61 -7.88 -5.77 7.21
CA VAL A 61 -8.62 -5.67 5.94
C VAL A 61 -9.97 -6.39 6.05
N ARG A 62 -11.08 -5.69 5.83
CA ARG A 62 -12.41 -6.31 5.76
C ARG A 62 -12.56 -7.08 4.44
N LEU A 63 -13.08 -8.30 4.52
CA LEU A 63 -13.34 -9.17 3.37
C LEU A 63 -14.83 -9.29 3.07
N GLU A 64 -15.13 -9.62 1.81
CA GLU A 64 -16.41 -10.17 1.40
C GLU A 64 -16.65 -11.52 2.10
N SER A 65 -17.87 -11.77 2.55
CA SER A 65 -18.31 -13.08 3.04
C SER A 65 -19.40 -13.64 2.16
N ALA A 66 -19.41 -14.97 2.01
CA ALA A 66 -20.49 -15.68 1.35
C ALA A 66 -21.84 -15.56 2.09
N ARG A 67 -21.83 -15.13 3.35
CA ARG A 67 -23.04 -14.96 4.18
C ARG A 67 -23.20 -13.49 4.58
N ALA A 68 -24.33 -12.90 4.25
CA ALA A 68 -24.60 -11.45 4.40
C ALA A 68 -24.50 -10.89 5.83
N HIS A 69 -24.51 -11.74 6.86
CA HIS A 69 -24.58 -11.35 8.28
C HIS A 69 -23.22 -11.52 8.98
N ARG A 70 -22.19 -11.99 8.26
CA ARG A 70 -20.87 -12.27 8.81
C ARG A 70 -19.89 -11.23 8.35
N ILE A 71 -19.14 -10.68 9.31
CA ILE A 71 -18.04 -9.77 9.01
C ILE A 71 -16.75 -10.53 9.21
N ARG A 72 -15.84 -10.43 8.23
CA ARG A 72 -14.55 -11.10 8.26
C ARG A 72 -13.45 -10.08 8.08
N TYR A 73 -12.38 -10.24 8.85
CA TYR A 73 -11.17 -9.46 8.73
C TYR A 73 -9.97 -10.36 8.47
N LEU A 74 -9.13 -9.94 7.53
CA LEU A 74 -7.78 -10.43 7.37
C LEU A 74 -6.85 -9.48 8.10
N LEU A 75 -6.11 -9.99 9.08
CA LEU A 75 -5.11 -9.24 9.82
C LEU A 75 -3.71 -9.64 9.37
N VAL A 76 -2.84 -8.66 9.14
CA VAL A 76 -1.40 -8.86 9.08
C VAL A 76 -0.83 -8.47 10.43
N VAL A 77 -0.24 -9.42 11.14
CA VAL A 77 0.29 -9.23 12.50
C VAL A 77 1.78 -9.50 12.52
N SER A 78 2.53 -8.63 13.20
CA SER A 78 3.97 -8.79 13.44
C SER A 78 4.25 -8.98 14.93
N ALA A 79 5.25 -9.81 15.26
CA ALA A 79 5.78 -9.83 16.61
C ALA A 79 6.55 -8.54 16.91
N THR A 80 6.45 -7.99 18.12
CA THR A 80 7.12 -6.72 18.48
C THR A 80 8.47 -6.93 19.19
N GLU A 81 8.82 -8.19 19.52
CA GLU A 81 10.09 -8.56 20.13
C GLU A 81 11.28 -8.31 19.18
N LYS A 82 12.38 -7.75 19.71
CA LYS A 82 13.55 -7.30 18.92
C LYS A 82 14.16 -8.34 17.97
N GLU A 83 14.06 -9.63 18.29
CA GLU A 83 14.59 -10.73 17.46
C GLU A 83 13.60 -11.19 16.37
N SER A 84 12.29 -10.93 16.55
CA SER A 84 11.21 -11.39 15.66
C SER A 84 10.42 -10.24 15.02
N LYS A 85 10.90 -8.98 15.08
CA LYS A 85 10.21 -7.79 14.53
C LYS A 85 9.83 -7.87 13.04
N SER A 86 10.53 -8.69 12.27
CA SER A 86 10.28 -8.91 10.84
C SER A 86 9.46 -10.16 10.54
N GLU A 87 9.06 -10.93 11.56
CA GLU A 87 8.20 -12.09 11.40
C GLU A 87 6.74 -11.67 11.33
N MET A 88 6.03 -12.12 10.29
CA MET A 88 4.63 -11.77 10.08
C MET A 88 3.75 -13.00 9.89
N VAL A 89 2.50 -12.90 10.37
CA VAL A 89 1.46 -13.92 10.24
C VAL A 89 0.18 -13.29 9.72
N LEU A 90 -0.57 -14.05 8.92
CA LEU A 90 -1.94 -13.71 8.56
C LEU A 90 -2.92 -14.40 9.50
N LEU A 91 -3.82 -13.60 10.08
CA LEU A 91 -4.91 -14.10 10.91
C LEU A 91 -6.24 -13.81 10.22
N GLY A 92 -7.09 -14.83 10.12
CA GLY A 92 -8.48 -14.66 9.69
C GLY A 92 -9.36 -14.56 10.92
N VAL A 93 -10.05 -13.43 11.07
CA VAL A 93 -10.93 -13.14 12.20
C VAL A 93 -12.37 -13.06 11.73
N ASP A 94 -13.26 -13.71 12.46
CA ASP A 94 -14.69 -13.76 12.18
C ASP A 94 -15.47 -13.01 13.27
N PHE A 95 -16.46 -12.23 12.83
CA PHE A 95 -17.52 -11.67 13.66
C PHE A 95 -18.84 -12.36 13.25
N PRO A 96 -19.35 -13.28 14.08
CA PRO A 96 -20.48 -14.13 13.71
C PRO A 96 -21.82 -13.39 13.63
N ASP A 97 -21.96 -12.23 14.27
CA ASP A 97 -23.14 -11.36 14.25
C ASP A 97 -22.70 -9.89 14.27
N GLU A 98 -23.28 -9.04 13.42
CA GLU A 98 -22.98 -7.60 13.37
C GLU A 98 -23.30 -6.87 14.69
N SER A 99 -24.16 -7.44 15.53
CA SER A 99 -24.59 -6.89 16.81
C SER A 99 -23.76 -7.36 18.01
N LEU A 100 -22.94 -8.42 17.86
CA LEU A 100 -22.11 -8.96 18.93
C LEU A 100 -20.69 -8.41 18.83
N ALA A 101 -20.24 -7.72 19.88
CA ALA A 101 -18.89 -7.19 20.02
C ALA A 101 -17.86 -8.29 20.36
N THR A 102 -18.01 -9.51 19.84
CA THR A 102 -17.10 -10.63 20.12
C THR A 102 -16.60 -11.20 18.81
N CYS A 103 -15.28 -11.36 18.69
CA CYS A 103 -14.65 -11.94 17.51
C CYS A 103 -13.96 -13.27 17.83
N THR A 104 -13.82 -14.09 16.81
CA THR A 104 -13.19 -15.41 16.90
C THR A 104 -12.07 -15.54 15.88
N LEU A 105 -11.05 -16.33 16.22
CA LEU A 105 -9.95 -16.63 15.31
C LEU A 105 -10.31 -17.85 14.48
N GLY A 106 -10.28 -17.71 13.15
CA GLY A 106 -10.73 -18.75 12.21
C GLY A 106 -9.63 -19.29 11.29
N MET A 107 -8.55 -18.54 11.12
CA MET A 107 -7.42 -18.93 10.27
C MET A 107 -6.10 -18.38 10.81
N VAL A 108 -5.05 -19.17 10.69
CA VAL A 108 -3.66 -18.75 10.94
C VAL A 108 -2.82 -19.22 9.75
N LEU A 109 -2.13 -18.29 9.10
CA LEU A 109 -1.24 -18.58 7.98
C LEU A 109 0.09 -17.83 8.18
N PRO A 110 1.14 -18.50 8.67
CA PRO A 110 2.48 -17.91 8.78
C PRO A 110 3.04 -17.55 7.40
N LEU A 111 3.82 -16.46 7.31
CA LEU A 111 4.43 -16.00 6.06
C LEU A 111 5.90 -16.41 5.99
N TRP A 112 6.17 -17.49 5.26
CA TRP A 112 7.53 -18.01 5.07
C TRP A 112 8.21 -17.39 3.84
N SER A 113 9.49 -17.70 3.63
CA SER A 113 10.26 -17.30 2.44
C SER A 113 9.70 -17.85 1.13
N ASP A 114 8.92 -18.94 1.18
CA ASP A 114 8.21 -19.49 0.02
C ASP A 114 6.87 -18.81 -0.26
N THR A 115 6.52 -17.76 0.51
CA THR A 115 5.24 -17.06 0.35
C THR A 115 5.13 -16.43 -1.04
N GLN A 116 4.10 -16.81 -1.78
CA GLN A 116 3.73 -16.24 -3.07
C GLN A 116 2.35 -15.62 -3.00
N VAL A 117 2.17 -14.49 -3.69
CA VAL A 117 0.90 -13.78 -3.78
C VAL A 117 0.53 -13.64 -5.24
N PHE A 118 -0.68 -14.05 -5.59
CA PHE A 118 -1.21 -13.99 -6.96
C PHE A 118 -2.59 -13.35 -6.98
N LEU A 119 -2.95 -12.73 -8.10
CA LEU A 119 -4.33 -12.29 -8.32
C LEU A 119 -5.17 -13.48 -8.75
N ASP A 120 -6.37 -13.59 -8.19
CA ASP A 120 -7.31 -14.69 -8.45
C ASP A 120 -8.15 -14.45 -9.74
N GLY A 121 -7.98 -13.31 -10.41
CA GLY A 121 -8.76 -12.90 -11.59
C GLY A 121 -10.22 -12.53 -11.27
N ASP A 122 -10.69 -12.82 -10.06
CA ASP A 122 -12.04 -12.55 -9.59
C ASP A 122 -12.16 -11.42 -8.57
N GLY A 123 -11.21 -10.48 -8.60
CA GLY A 123 -11.22 -9.33 -7.69
C GLY A 123 -10.76 -9.67 -6.27
N GLY A 124 -10.04 -10.77 -6.13
CA GLY A 124 -9.36 -11.19 -4.92
C GLY A 124 -7.91 -11.55 -5.21
N PHE A 125 -7.20 -11.95 -4.17
CA PHE A 125 -5.84 -12.45 -4.27
C PHE A 125 -5.69 -13.75 -3.49
N SER A 126 -4.81 -14.62 -3.98
CA SER A 126 -4.41 -15.84 -3.30
C SER A 126 -3.04 -15.65 -2.64
N VAL A 127 -2.89 -16.16 -1.43
CA VAL A 127 -1.61 -16.27 -0.73
C VAL A 127 -1.29 -17.74 -0.57
N THR A 128 -0.14 -18.16 -1.08
CA THR A 128 0.42 -19.50 -0.92
C THR A 128 1.64 -19.42 -0.01
N SER A 129 1.62 -20.09 1.14
CA SER A 129 2.73 -20.10 2.10
C SER A 129 2.80 -21.46 2.79
N GLY A 130 3.99 -22.06 2.89
CA GLY A 130 4.18 -23.35 3.55
C GLY A 130 3.31 -24.47 2.95
N GLY A 131 3.10 -24.42 1.63
CA GLY A 131 2.26 -25.37 0.88
C GLY A 131 0.74 -25.19 1.06
N GLN A 132 0.28 -24.18 1.80
CA GLN A 132 -1.14 -23.86 1.95
C GLN A 132 -1.51 -22.66 1.07
N THR A 133 -2.58 -22.78 0.29
CA THR A 133 -3.12 -21.67 -0.50
C THR A 133 -4.45 -21.20 0.07
N ARG A 134 -4.60 -19.89 0.24
CA ARG A 134 -5.81 -19.21 0.74
C ARG A 134 -6.19 -18.09 -0.20
N ILE A 135 -7.48 -17.85 -0.38
CA ILE A 135 -8.00 -16.79 -1.26
C ILE A 135 -8.77 -15.77 -0.44
N PHE A 136 -8.53 -14.50 -0.72
CA PHE A 136 -9.12 -13.37 -0.02
C PHE A 136 -9.77 -12.42 -1.01
N LYS A 137 -10.98 -11.96 -0.69
CA LYS A 137 -11.76 -11.01 -1.50
C LYS A 137 -12.01 -9.75 -0.67
N PRO A 138 -11.19 -8.71 -0.80
CA PRO A 138 -11.37 -7.46 -0.06
C PRO A 138 -12.63 -6.72 -0.53
N ILE A 139 -13.25 -5.95 0.37
CA ILE A 139 -14.50 -5.23 0.07
C ILE A 139 -14.34 -4.04 -0.87
N SER A 140 -13.10 -3.64 -1.18
CA SER A 140 -12.83 -2.59 -2.16
C SER A 140 -11.46 -2.76 -2.80
N VAL A 141 -11.26 -2.12 -3.95
CA VAL A 141 -9.97 -2.15 -4.64
C VAL A 141 -8.88 -1.47 -3.81
N GLN A 142 -9.21 -0.39 -3.09
CA GLN A 142 -8.27 0.29 -2.19
C GLN A 142 -7.79 -0.63 -1.06
N THR A 143 -8.71 -1.37 -0.44
CA THR A 143 -8.36 -2.34 0.62
C THR A 143 -7.52 -3.50 0.07
N MET A 144 -7.80 -3.95 -1.15
CA MET A 144 -6.98 -4.95 -1.85
C MET A 144 -5.56 -4.44 -2.10
N TRP A 145 -5.39 -3.22 -2.60
CA TRP A 145 -4.06 -2.64 -2.83
C TRP A 145 -3.25 -2.51 -1.55
N SER A 146 -3.86 -2.00 -0.47
CA SER A 146 -3.19 -1.92 0.84
C SER A 146 -2.74 -3.30 1.35
N ALA A 147 -3.57 -4.34 1.18
CA ALA A 147 -3.20 -5.70 1.53
C ALA A 147 -1.97 -6.18 0.75
N LEU A 148 -1.97 -6.02 -0.58
CA LEU A 148 -0.87 -6.44 -1.43
C LEU A 148 0.44 -5.71 -1.10
N GLN A 149 0.39 -4.41 -0.80
CA GLN A 149 1.58 -3.65 -0.41
C GLN A 149 2.25 -4.22 0.85
N VAL A 150 1.45 -4.50 1.89
CA VAL A 150 1.96 -5.05 3.14
C VAL A 150 2.44 -6.48 2.97
N LEU A 151 1.73 -7.30 2.20
CA LEU A 151 2.12 -8.69 1.92
C LEU A 151 3.44 -8.77 1.14
N HIS A 152 3.63 -7.92 0.13
CA HIS A 152 4.89 -7.88 -0.62
C HIS A 152 6.06 -7.45 0.27
N LYS A 153 5.84 -6.53 1.21
CA LYS A 153 6.84 -6.18 2.23
C LYS A 153 7.17 -7.39 3.10
N ALA A 154 6.16 -8.10 3.60
CA ALA A 154 6.32 -9.30 4.41
C ALA A 154 7.08 -10.41 3.68
N CYS A 155 6.75 -10.69 2.42
CA CYS A 155 7.46 -11.66 1.57
C CYS A 155 8.95 -11.32 1.44
N ASN A 156 9.28 -10.05 1.18
CA ASN A 156 10.67 -9.61 1.03
C ASN A 156 11.47 -9.77 2.33
N GLU A 157 10.85 -9.45 3.47
CA GLU A 157 11.45 -9.65 4.79
C GLU A 157 11.65 -11.14 5.10
N ALA A 158 10.68 -12.00 4.78
CA ALA A 158 10.78 -13.43 4.99
C ALA A 158 11.87 -14.09 4.12
N VAL A 159 12.01 -13.65 2.86
CA VAL A 159 13.08 -14.10 1.96
C VAL A 159 14.45 -13.63 2.45
N SER A 160 14.57 -12.36 2.84
CA SER A 160 15.84 -11.78 3.28
C SER A 160 16.36 -12.41 4.57
N ASN A 161 15.46 -12.85 5.46
CA ASN A 161 15.80 -13.52 6.71
C ASN A 161 15.75 -15.05 6.63
N ASN A 162 15.47 -15.64 5.46
CA ASN A 162 15.38 -17.09 5.23
C ASN A 162 14.42 -17.80 6.20
N TYR A 163 13.18 -17.32 6.35
CA TYR A 163 12.18 -18.02 7.15
C TYR A 163 11.67 -19.26 6.43
N PHE A 164 11.77 -20.44 7.04
CA PHE A 164 11.28 -21.69 6.45
C PHE A 164 10.52 -22.53 7.48
N PRO A 165 9.54 -23.35 7.03
CA PRO A 165 8.81 -24.26 7.91
C PRO A 165 9.75 -25.22 8.64
N GLY A 166 9.63 -25.31 9.96
CA GLY A 166 10.48 -26.15 10.82
C GLY A 166 11.79 -25.50 11.28
N GLY A 167 12.03 -24.22 10.94
CA GLY A 167 13.07 -23.40 11.54
C GLY A 167 12.67 -22.84 12.93
N GLY A 168 13.49 -21.93 13.47
CA GLY A 168 13.20 -21.23 14.74
C GLY A 168 12.25 -20.03 14.59
N ALA A 169 12.08 -19.52 13.37
CA ALA A 169 11.22 -18.38 13.06
C ALA A 169 9.74 -18.77 13.09
N LEU A 170 8.87 -17.82 13.44
CA LEU A 170 7.40 -17.96 13.47
C LEU A 170 6.86 -19.03 14.43
N ASN A 171 7.69 -19.55 15.35
CA ASN A 171 7.25 -20.52 16.37
C ASN A 171 6.13 -19.98 17.27
N TRP A 172 6.12 -18.66 17.49
CA TRP A 172 5.06 -18.00 18.23
C TRP A 172 3.68 -18.11 17.59
N THR A 173 3.61 -18.38 16.27
CA THR A 173 2.34 -18.57 15.56
C THR A 173 1.61 -19.82 16.02
N GLU A 174 2.28 -20.79 16.65
CA GLU A 174 1.63 -21.95 17.29
C GLU A 174 0.63 -21.55 18.37
N TRP A 175 0.86 -20.42 19.05
CA TRP A 175 -0.08 -19.90 20.04
C TRP A 175 -1.43 -19.58 19.38
N TYR A 176 -1.40 -18.88 18.25
CA TYR A 176 -2.60 -18.58 17.46
C TYR A 176 -3.24 -19.84 16.89
N GLN A 177 -2.45 -20.80 16.40
CA GLN A 177 -2.98 -22.07 15.89
C GLN A 177 -3.80 -22.84 16.94
N LYS A 178 -3.34 -22.82 18.20
CA LYS A 178 -4.06 -23.43 19.35
C LYS A 178 -5.28 -22.60 19.78
N ALA A 179 -5.31 -21.31 19.46
CA ALA A 179 -6.39 -20.39 19.82
C ALA A 179 -7.52 -20.29 18.77
N VAL A 180 -7.42 -21.02 17.64
CA VAL A 180 -8.50 -21.06 16.63
C VAL A 180 -9.79 -21.60 17.26
N ASN A 181 -10.84 -20.78 17.26
CA ASN A 181 -12.08 -21.03 17.98
C ASN A 181 -13.35 -20.65 17.20
N SER A 182 -13.22 -20.27 15.92
CA SER A 182 -14.38 -19.97 15.08
C SER A 182 -15.21 -21.22 14.77
N ASP A 183 -16.51 -21.03 14.53
CA ASP A 183 -17.39 -22.12 14.13
C ASP A 183 -16.87 -22.85 12.89
N GLN A 184 -17.16 -24.15 12.80
CA GLN A 184 -16.74 -24.98 11.66
C GLN A 184 -17.17 -24.40 10.31
N SER A 185 -18.33 -23.74 10.27
CA SER A 185 -18.80 -23.08 9.05
C SER A 185 -17.95 -21.88 8.61
N CYS A 186 -17.38 -21.14 9.55
CA CYS A 186 -16.43 -20.04 9.28
C CYS A 186 -15.07 -20.61 8.88
N ILE A 187 -14.59 -21.63 9.61
CA ILE A 187 -13.35 -22.33 9.27
C ILE A 187 -13.41 -22.87 7.84
N ASN A 188 -14.51 -23.53 7.45
CA ASN A 188 -14.67 -24.04 6.09
C ASN A 188 -14.61 -22.94 5.01
N GLU A 189 -15.08 -21.74 5.32
CA GLU A 189 -15.01 -20.59 4.41
C GLU A 189 -13.57 -20.05 4.30
N TRP A 190 -12.76 -20.11 5.37
CA TRP A 190 -11.32 -19.82 5.29
C TRP A 190 -10.54 -20.93 4.57
N LEU A 191 -10.99 -22.18 4.71
CA LEU A 191 -10.35 -23.34 4.12
C LEU A 191 -10.75 -23.59 2.66
N ALA A 192 -11.78 -22.89 2.17
CA ALA A 192 -12.27 -23.05 0.81
C ALA A 192 -11.15 -22.77 -0.20
N MET A 193 -10.76 -23.83 -0.91
CA MET A 193 -9.92 -23.75 -2.09
C MET A 193 -10.85 -23.70 -3.30
N SER A 194 -10.55 -22.88 -4.31
CA SER A 194 -11.33 -22.73 -5.54
C SER A 194 -11.17 -23.93 -6.50
N ASP A 195 -11.20 -25.15 -5.98
CA ASP A 195 -11.20 -26.38 -6.77
C ASP A 195 -12.60 -26.62 -7.38
N LEU A 196 -12.98 -25.75 -8.32
CA LEU A 196 -13.92 -26.02 -9.43
C LEU A 196 -13.99 -24.81 -10.38
N GLU A 197 -12.85 -24.43 -10.95
CA GLU A 197 -12.65 -24.02 -12.36
C GLU A 197 -11.25 -23.40 -12.57
N SER A 198 -10.20 -24.20 -12.34
CA SER A 198 -8.89 -23.93 -12.94
C SER A 198 -8.86 -24.59 -14.33
N VAL A 199 -9.41 -23.91 -15.34
CA VAL A 199 -9.16 -24.31 -16.73
C VAL A 199 -7.84 -23.68 -17.14
N ARG A 200 -6.77 -24.47 -17.01
CA ARG A 200 -5.46 -24.19 -17.62
C ARG A 200 -5.66 -23.65 -19.04
N PRO A 201 -4.92 -22.62 -19.47
CA PRO A 201 -4.85 -22.28 -20.89
C PRO A 201 -4.28 -23.49 -21.64
N THR A 202 -5.07 -24.10 -22.51
CA THR A 202 -4.54 -25.02 -23.52
C THR A 202 -3.61 -24.24 -24.45
N SER A 203 -2.32 -24.55 -24.40
CA SER A 203 -1.34 -24.12 -25.41
C SER A 203 -1.19 -25.19 -26.49
N PRO A 204 -0.68 -24.89 -27.71
CA PRO A 204 -0.86 -23.69 -28.51
C PRO A 204 -1.17 -23.97 -30.00
N SER A 205 -1.37 -22.88 -30.76
CA SER A 205 -1.21 -22.68 -32.22
C SER A 205 -2.48 -22.64 -33.10
N ILE A 206 -2.73 -21.47 -33.72
CA ILE A 206 -2.81 -21.24 -35.19
C ILE A 206 -3.01 -19.72 -35.48
N PHE A 207 -1.98 -19.12 -36.10
CA PHE A 207 -1.93 -17.98 -37.05
C PHE A 207 -2.34 -16.54 -36.66
N SER A 208 -1.28 -15.73 -36.47
CA SER A 208 -0.97 -14.33 -36.88
C SER A 208 -2.00 -13.18 -36.92
N ASP A 209 -3.33 -13.39 -36.93
CA ASP A 209 -4.31 -12.28 -36.98
C ASP A 209 -4.99 -11.99 -35.63
N GLN A 210 -5.02 -12.96 -34.71
CA GLN A 210 -5.65 -12.78 -33.39
C GLN A 210 -4.90 -11.81 -32.48
N ARG A 211 -3.56 -11.75 -32.53
CA ARG A 211 -2.77 -10.85 -31.69
C ARG A 211 -3.14 -9.39 -31.91
N THR A 212 -3.42 -8.98 -33.14
CA THR A 212 -3.77 -7.59 -33.45
C THR A 212 -5.14 -7.21 -32.88
N ALA A 213 -6.12 -8.13 -32.94
CA ALA A 213 -7.44 -7.91 -32.35
C ALA A 213 -7.39 -7.93 -30.81
N GLN A 214 -6.58 -8.81 -30.23
CA GLN A 214 -6.35 -8.88 -28.78
C GLN A 214 -5.65 -7.61 -28.29
N ASP A 215 -4.59 -7.16 -28.95
CA ASP A 215 -3.86 -5.93 -28.64
C ASP A 215 -4.75 -4.67 -28.74
N VAL A 216 -5.65 -4.60 -29.74
CA VAL A 216 -6.60 -3.50 -29.88
C VAL A 216 -7.65 -3.52 -28.77
N THR A 217 -8.13 -4.72 -28.41
CA THR A 217 -9.09 -4.90 -27.32
C THR A 217 -8.45 -4.54 -25.98
N GLU A 218 -7.23 -5.02 -25.70
CA GLU A 218 -6.45 -4.66 -24.52
C GLU A 218 -6.19 -3.16 -24.42
N ARG A 219 -5.81 -2.50 -25.52
CA ARG A 219 -5.66 -1.02 -25.53
C ARG A 219 -6.97 -0.30 -25.18
N THR A 220 -8.08 -0.81 -25.70
CA THR A 220 -9.42 -0.26 -25.41
C THR A 220 -9.80 -0.48 -23.95
N ILE A 221 -9.55 -1.68 -23.42
CA ILE A 221 -9.73 -2.03 -22.00
C ILE A 221 -8.90 -1.08 -21.13
N ARG A 222 -7.60 -0.90 -21.40
CA ARG A 222 -6.72 0.02 -20.66
C ARG A 222 -7.27 1.44 -20.61
N ALA A 223 -7.63 1.99 -21.77
CA ALA A 223 -8.13 3.35 -21.86
C ALA A 223 -9.44 3.53 -21.08
N LYS A 224 -10.39 2.60 -21.22
CA LYS A 224 -11.68 2.65 -20.54
C LYS A 224 -11.60 2.35 -19.05
N LEU A 225 -10.73 1.44 -18.64
CA LEU A 225 -10.48 1.13 -17.24
C LEU A 225 -9.92 2.34 -16.49
N ARG A 226 -8.98 3.08 -17.08
CA ARG A 226 -8.48 4.35 -16.54
C ARG A 226 -9.59 5.40 -16.38
N GLU A 227 -10.50 5.47 -17.34
CA GLU A 227 -11.65 6.38 -17.28
C GLU A 227 -12.63 5.99 -16.15
N VAL A 228 -12.93 4.69 -15.99
CA VAL A 228 -13.77 4.17 -14.90
C VAL A 228 -13.12 4.47 -13.56
N MET A 229 -11.88 4.04 -13.35
CA MET A 229 -11.19 4.20 -12.08
C MET A 229 -10.90 5.66 -11.74
N GLY A 230 -10.70 6.52 -12.74
CA GLY A 230 -10.51 7.95 -12.53
C GLY A 230 -11.78 8.74 -12.19
N THR A 231 -12.98 8.15 -12.39
CA THR A 231 -14.27 8.80 -12.12
C THR A 231 -15.03 8.19 -10.95
N THR A 232 -14.54 7.09 -10.39
CA THR A 232 -15.25 6.31 -9.38
C THR A 232 -14.56 6.41 -8.03
N ASP A 233 -15.33 6.34 -6.95
CA ASP A 233 -14.80 6.27 -5.59
C ASP A 233 -14.19 4.90 -5.31
N LEU A 234 -12.85 4.84 -5.25
CA LEU A 234 -12.09 3.60 -5.08
C LEU A 234 -12.19 2.99 -3.69
N GLU A 235 -12.63 3.75 -2.69
CA GLU A 235 -12.74 3.24 -1.31
C GLU A 235 -13.93 2.31 -1.13
N ASN A 236 -14.97 2.49 -1.94
CA ASN A 236 -16.26 1.81 -1.80
C ASN A 236 -16.63 0.92 -2.99
N ILE A 237 -15.73 0.74 -3.95
CA ILE A 237 -15.97 -0.09 -5.14
C ILE A 237 -15.11 -1.35 -5.15
N THR A 238 -15.73 -2.47 -5.48
CA THR A 238 -15.09 -3.78 -5.68
C THR A 238 -14.51 -3.92 -7.09
N SER A 239 -13.53 -4.81 -7.28
CA SER A 239 -13.04 -5.16 -8.63
C SER A 239 -14.17 -5.68 -9.53
N LYS A 240 -15.14 -6.41 -8.96
CA LYS A 240 -16.29 -6.92 -9.69
C LYS A 240 -17.16 -5.80 -10.26
N GLU A 241 -17.42 -4.74 -9.50
CA GLU A 241 -18.19 -3.59 -9.96
C GLU A 241 -17.44 -2.81 -11.04
N ILE A 242 -16.13 -2.62 -10.89
CA ILE A 242 -15.29 -2.01 -11.93
C ILE A 242 -15.35 -2.82 -13.22
N ARG A 243 -15.20 -4.15 -13.14
CA ARG A 243 -15.30 -5.05 -14.31
C ARG A 243 -16.67 -4.94 -14.97
N THR A 244 -17.74 -4.91 -14.19
CA THR A 244 -19.12 -4.80 -14.70
C THR A 244 -19.33 -3.47 -15.44
N GLU A 245 -18.84 -2.37 -14.88
CA GLU A 245 -18.92 -1.05 -15.53
C GLU A 245 -18.03 -0.99 -16.77
N LEU A 246 -16.87 -1.66 -16.76
CA LEU A 246 -15.98 -1.74 -17.91
C LEU A 246 -16.62 -2.52 -19.07
N GLU A 247 -17.23 -3.68 -18.81
CA GLU A 247 -18.00 -4.45 -19.80
C GLU A 247 -19.11 -3.60 -20.42
N ARG A 248 -19.82 -2.80 -19.60
CA ARG A 248 -20.85 -1.88 -20.06
C ARG A 248 -20.30 -0.79 -21.00
N ARG A 249 -19.11 -0.26 -20.72
CA ARG A 249 -18.48 0.79 -21.54
C ARG A 249 -17.83 0.26 -22.83
N VAL A 250 -17.28 -0.96 -22.80
CA VAL A 250 -16.68 -1.61 -23.98
C VAL A 250 -17.75 -2.24 -24.87
N GLY A 251 -18.89 -2.65 -24.30
CA GLY A 251 -20.03 -3.21 -25.04
C GLY A 251 -19.87 -4.70 -25.38
N CYS A 252 -18.97 -5.42 -24.71
CA CYS A 252 -18.77 -6.85 -24.87
C CYS A 252 -18.39 -7.54 -23.55
N SER A 253 -18.51 -8.87 -23.51
CA SER A 253 -18.07 -9.69 -22.38
C SER A 253 -16.55 -9.71 -22.27
N LEU A 254 -16.01 -9.48 -21.09
CA LEU A 254 -14.57 -9.41 -20.81
C LEU A 254 -14.07 -10.58 -19.94
N LYS A 255 -14.83 -11.68 -19.89
CA LYS A 255 -14.50 -12.88 -19.08
C LYS A 255 -13.09 -13.43 -19.31
N ASP A 256 -12.59 -13.41 -20.55
CA ASP A 256 -11.26 -13.91 -20.90
C ASP A 256 -10.13 -12.93 -20.53
N TYR A 257 -10.47 -11.69 -20.17
CA TYR A 257 -9.53 -10.62 -19.81
C TYR A 257 -9.50 -10.34 -18.32
N LYS A 258 -10.09 -11.20 -17.48
CA LYS A 258 -10.15 -11.05 -16.02
C LYS A 258 -8.78 -10.77 -15.40
N GLU A 259 -7.78 -11.62 -15.67
CA GLU A 259 -6.42 -11.45 -15.17
C GLU A 259 -5.76 -10.17 -15.71
N PHE A 260 -5.99 -9.85 -16.98
CA PHE A 260 -5.46 -8.62 -17.59
C PHE A 260 -6.04 -7.38 -16.92
N ILE A 261 -7.35 -7.36 -16.66
CA ILE A 261 -8.05 -6.25 -16.00
C ILE A 261 -7.57 -6.11 -14.56
N ASP A 262 -7.43 -7.20 -13.81
CA ASP A 262 -6.94 -7.14 -12.43
C ASP A 262 -5.50 -6.61 -12.37
N ASN A 263 -4.61 -7.06 -13.27
CA ASN A 263 -3.24 -6.54 -13.35
C ASN A 263 -3.19 -5.07 -13.77
N GLU A 264 -3.96 -4.67 -14.79
CA GLU A 264 -4.00 -3.27 -15.22
C GLU A 264 -4.64 -2.39 -14.15
N MET A 265 -5.64 -2.87 -13.42
CA MET A 265 -6.23 -2.18 -12.29
C MET A 265 -5.19 -1.94 -11.20
N LEU A 266 -4.37 -2.94 -10.83
CA LEU A 266 -3.26 -2.73 -9.89
C LEU A 266 -2.25 -1.71 -10.41
N LEU A 267 -1.89 -1.77 -11.70
CA LEU A 267 -0.98 -0.79 -12.31
C LEU A 267 -1.58 0.62 -12.26
N ILE A 268 -2.87 0.76 -12.55
CA ILE A 268 -3.58 2.03 -12.46
C ILE A 268 -3.60 2.48 -11.00
N MET A 269 -3.91 1.63 -10.02
CA MET A 269 -3.86 1.98 -8.60
C MET A 269 -2.46 2.40 -8.14
N ALA A 270 -1.42 1.70 -8.60
CA ALA A 270 -0.03 2.06 -8.35
C ALA A 270 0.33 3.43 -8.96
N GLN A 271 -0.20 3.72 -10.14
CA GLN A 271 -0.01 4.98 -10.86
C GLN A 271 -0.94 6.11 -10.37
N MET A 272 -2.04 5.79 -9.69
CA MET A 272 -3.04 6.74 -9.21
C MET A 272 -2.56 7.53 -7.99
N ASP A 273 -1.47 7.11 -7.35
CA ASP A 273 -0.68 7.99 -6.49
C ASP A 273 0.10 8.96 -7.37
N ARG A 274 -0.62 9.96 -7.92
CA ARG A 274 -0.04 11.01 -8.77
C ARG A 274 1.17 11.63 -8.09
N PRO A 275 2.20 12.05 -8.86
CA PRO A 275 3.30 12.76 -8.26
C PRO A 275 2.77 14.05 -7.64
N SER A 276 3.09 14.27 -6.37
CA SER A 276 2.59 15.40 -5.60
C SER A 276 3.36 16.65 -6.03
N LYS A 277 2.65 17.68 -6.50
CA LYS A 277 3.26 18.98 -6.82
C LYS A 277 3.64 19.69 -5.51
N ILE A 278 4.91 19.68 -5.15
CA ILE A 278 5.40 20.29 -3.90
C ILE A 278 5.64 21.79 -4.09
N PHE A 279 6.21 22.16 -5.22
CA PHE A 279 6.41 23.54 -5.69
C PHE A 279 6.01 23.63 -7.17
N ASP A 280 5.90 24.85 -7.72
CA ASP A 280 5.41 25.02 -9.08
C ASP A 280 6.21 24.28 -10.17
N TYR A 281 7.48 24.06 -9.89
CA TYR A 281 8.47 23.40 -10.74
C TYR A 281 8.92 22.03 -10.20
N LEU A 282 8.43 21.59 -9.02
CA LEU A 282 8.93 20.39 -8.35
C LEU A 282 7.79 19.43 -8.01
N TYR A 283 7.87 18.24 -8.57
CA TYR A 283 7.02 17.10 -8.24
C TYR A 283 7.78 16.07 -7.40
N LEU A 284 7.09 15.42 -6.47
CA LEU A 284 7.60 14.34 -5.64
C LEU A 284 6.79 13.06 -5.91
N GLY A 285 7.46 11.95 -6.22
CA GLY A 285 6.78 10.71 -6.57
C GLY A 285 7.56 9.41 -6.30
N SER A 286 6.98 8.31 -6.77
CA SER A 286 7.47 6.94 -6.72
C SER A 286 8.11 6.51 -8.04
N GLU A 287 8.60 5.26 -8.09
CA GLU A 287 9.11 4.65 -9.33
C GLU A 287 8.02 4.57 -10.42
N TRP A 288 6.77 4.37 -10.02
CA TRP A 288 5.63 4.30 -10.92
C TRP A 288 5.34 5.64 -11.59
N ASN A 289 5.53 6.76 -10.87
CA ASN A 289 5.42 8.09 -11.47
C ASN A 289 6.55 8.35 -12.47
N ALA A 290 7.77 7.86 -12.17
CA ALA A 290 8.91 7.97 -13.08
C ALA A 290 8.78 7.07 -14.33
N ALA A 291 8.02 5.98 -14.24
CA ALA A 291 7.72 5.08 -15.35
C ALA A 291 6.52 5.54 -16.21
N ASN A 292 5.81 6.61 -15.83
CA ASN A 292 4.62 7.09 -16.54
C ASN A 292 4.97 8.24 -17.51
N LEU A 293 5.37 7.89 -18.74
CA LEU A 293 5.77 8.87 -19.77
C LEU A 293 4.67 9.91 -20.07
N GLU A 294 3.42 9.49 -20.15
CA GLU A 294 2.28 10.35 -20.48
C GLU A 294 2.08 11.42 -19.40
N GLU A 295 2.13 11.01 -18.12
CA GLU A 295 1.99 11.92 -16.99
C GLU A 295 3.17 12.88 -16.88
N LEU A 296 4.40 12.39 -17.10
CA LEU A 296 5.61 13.24 -17.13
C LEU A 296 5.49 14.33 -18.20
N GLN A 297 5.06 13.97 -19.41
CA GLN A 297 4.86 14.92 -20.52
C GLN A 297 3.71 15.89 -20.24
N LYS A 298 2.58 15.39 -19.71
CA LYS A 298 1.44 16.22 -19.32
C LYS A 298 1.82 17.26 -18.26
N ASN A 299 2.63 16.85 -17.29
CA ASN A 299 3.17 17.71 -16.25
C ASN A 299 4.38 18.53 -16.70
N ARG A 300 4.75 18.47 -17.99
CA ARG A 300 5.88 19.18 -18.62
C ARG A 300 7.21 19.01 -17.88
N VAL A 301 7.39 17.84 -17.27
CA VAL A 301 8.65 17.44 -16.64
C VAL A 301 9.71 17.32 -17.73
N SER A 302 10.86 17.96 -17.53
CA SER A 302 12.02 17.86 -18.42
C SER A 302 13.22 17.19 -17.73
N HIS A 303 13.19 17.15 -16.40
CA HIS A 303 14.29 16.65 -15.57
C HIS A 303 13.78 15.64 -14.54
N ILE A 304 14.58 14.60 -14.27
CA ILE A 304 14.24 13.58 -13.27
C ILE A 304 15.42 13.34 -12.34
N LEU A 305 15.19 13.52 -11.04
CA LEU A 305 16.13 13.17 -9.98
C LEU A 305 15.75 11.82 -9.39
N ASN A 306 16.52 10.79 -9.75
CA ASN A 306 16.35 9.42 -9.26
C ASN A 306 17.23 9.21 -8.01
N VAL A 307 16.60 9.05 -6.84
CA VAL A 307 17.26 8.87 -5.54
C VAL A 307 17.19 7.40 -5.11
N THR A 308 17.54 6.47 -6.00
CA THR A 308 17.55 5.03 -5.72
C THR A 308 18.80 4.36 -6.27
N ARG A 309 19.19 3.22 -5.69
CA ARG A 309 20.23 2.36 -6.27
C ARG A 309 19.64 1.30 -7.20
N GLU A 310 18.45 0.85 -6.88
CA GLU A 310 17.78 -0.33 -7.44
C GLU A 310 16.89 -0.05 -8.67
N ILE A 311 16.59 1.21 -8.99
CA ILE A 311 15.73 1.57 -10.14
C ILE A 311 16.55 2.29 -11.20
N ASP A 312 16.42 1.82 -12.43
CA ASP A 312 17.03 2.44 -13.61
C ASP A 312 16.20 3.59 -14.18
N ASN A 313 16.82 4.39 -15.04
CA ASN A 313 16.14 5.48 -15.72
C ASN A 313 15.25 4.89 -16.84
N PHE A 314 13.94 5.06 -16.74
CA PHE A 314 12.98 4.50 -17.70
C PHE A 314 13.08 5.12 -19.11
N PHE A 315 13.35 6.43 -19.19
CA PHE A 315 13.30 7.19 -20.46
C PHE A 315 14.52 8.09 -20.66
N PRO A 316 15.76 7.55 -20.68
CA PRO A 316 17.00 8.33 -20.70
C PRO A 316 17.15 9.23 -21.93
N GLU A 317 16.46 8.92 -23.02
CA GLU A 317 16.47 9.72 -24.26
C GLU A 317 15.50 10.91 -24.23
N HIS A 318 14.56 10.94 -23.28
CA HIS A 318 13.47 11.93 -23.25
C HIS A 318 13.62 12.97 -22.13
N PHE A 319 14.36 12.66 -21.07
CA PHE A 319 14.53 13.54 -19.90
C PHE A 319 15.99 13.64 -19.49
N THR A 320 16.35 14.76 -18.86
CA THR A 320 17.67 14.91 -18.25
C THR A 320 17.66 14.30 -16.84
N TYR A 321 18.51 13.31 -16.61
CA TYR A 321 18.56 12.58 -15.34
C TYR A 321 19.72 13.02 -14.44
N MET A 322 19.44 13.14 -13.15
CA MET A 322 20.44 13.08 -12.08
C MET A 322 20.18 11.83 -11.23
N ASN A 323 21.24 11.12 -10.86
CA ASN A 323 21.17 9.86 -10.11
C ASN A 323 21.91 9.98 -8.77
N VAL A 324 21.23 9.64 -7.68
CA VAL A 324 21.81 9.46 -6.34
C VAL A 324 21.58 8.00 -5.94
N ARG A 325 22.60 7.16 -6.17
CA ARG A 325 22.50 5.70 -6.10
C ARG A 325 22.65 5.15 -4.67
N ILE A 326 21.59 5.25 -3.88
CA ILE A 326 21.53 4.77 -2.48
C ILE A 326 20.30 3.88 -2.19
N TYR A 327 20.42 3.00 -1.19
CA TYR A 327 19.30 2.24 -0.63
C TYR A 327 18.55 3.05 0.46
N ASP A 328 17.36 2.59 0.84
CA ASP A 328 16.52 3.24 1.86
C ASP A 328 16.81 2.69 3.26
N GLU A 329 18.05 2.83 3.69
CA GLU A 329 18.52 2.28 4.97
C GLU A 329 18.99 3.39 5.89
N GLU A 330 18.88 3.21 7.21
CA GLU A 330 19.33 4.22 8.19
C GLU A 330 20.82 4.54 8.10
N VAL A 331 21.63 3.58 7.63
CA VAL A 331 23.08 3.73 7.44
C VAL A 331 23.44 4.48 6.16
N SER A 332 22.49 4.65 5.23
CA SER A 332 22.70 5.36 3.97
C SER A 332 22.86 6.86 4.21
N GLN A 333 23.71 7.52 3.43
CA GLN A 333 24.01 8.94 3.57
C GLN A 333 23.46 9.75 2.40
N LEU A 334 22.47 10.60 2.67
CA LEU A 334 21.93 11.59 1.73
C LEU A 334 22.61 12.95 1.86
N LEU A 335 23.04 13.30 3.07
CA LEU A 335 23.60 14.62 3.39
C LEU A 335 24.70 15.10 2.42
N PRO A 336 25.67 14.27 2.01
CA PRO A 336 26.70 14.68 1.07
C PRO A 336 26.13 15.16 -0.28
N TYR A 337 25.00 14.59 -0.72
CA TYR A 337 24.39 14.83 -2.03
C TYR A 337 23.42 16.02 -2.05
N TRP A 338 23.04 16.58 -0.90
CA TRP A 338 22.07 17.68 -0.84
C TRP A 338 22.57 18.97 -1.49
N LYS A 339 23.89 19.15 -1.61
CA LYS A 339 24.44 20.26 -2.38
C LYS A 339 24.19 20.09 -3.88
N GLU A 340 24.53 18.93 -4.46
CA GLU A 340 24.35 18.71 -5.89
C GLU A 340 22.88 18.64 -6.28
N THR A 341 22.06 17.92 -5.50
CA THR A 341 20.62 17.80 -5.76
C THR A 341 19.91 19.14 -5.68
N HIS A 342 20.28 20.00 -4.72
CA HIS A 342 19.79 21.38 -4.66
C HIS A 342 20.12 22.14 -5.95
N ASN A 343 21.37 22.08 -6.41
CA ASN A 343 21.79 22.81 -7.60
C ASN A 343 21.04 22.33 -8.84
N PHE A 344 20.90 21.00 -9.01
CA PHE A 344 20.12 20.42 -10.10
C PHE A 344 18.67 20.92 -10.10
N ILE A 345 17.99 20.90 -8.95
CA ILE A 345 16.61 21.38 -8.84
C ILE A 345 16.52 22.91 -9.09
N SER A 346 17.47 23.68 -8.56
CA SER A 346 17.50 25.14 -8.73
C SER A 346 17.75 25.53 -10.20
N ASP A 347 18.63 24.81 -10.91
CA ASP A 347 18.87 25.01 -12.34
C ASP A 347 17.58 24.77 -13.15
N VAL A 348 16.83 23.71 -12.86
CA VAL A 348 15.55 23.43 -13.51
C VAL A 348 14.54 24.55 -13.28
N ARG A 349 14.46 25.06 -12.04
CA ARG A 349 13.61 26.20 -11.70
C ARG A 349 13.98 27.44 -12.50
N THR A 350 15.26 27.79 -12.57
CA THR A 350 15.73 29.00 -13.29
C THR A 350 15.46 28.93 -14.79
N GLN A 351 15.46 27.72 -15.36
CA GLN A 351 15.08 27.48 -16.75
C GLN A 351 13.56 27.54 -17.01
N GLY A 352 12.73 27.71 -15.96
CA GLY A 352 11.27 27.67 -16.08
C GLY A 352 10.73 26.29 -16.43
N SER A 353 11.50 25.24 -16.13
CA SER A 353 11.18 23.83 -16.39
C SER A 353 10.63 23.14 -15.13
N GLN A 354 10.23 21.87 -15.26
CA GLN A 354 9.78 21.05 -14.14
C GLN A 354 10.65 19.81 -13.92
N VAL A 355 10.83 19.47 -12.64
CA VAL A 355 11.57 18.29 -12.18
C VAL A 355 10.66 17.33 -11.42
N LEU A 356 10.83 16.03 -11.67
CA LEU A 356 10.33 14.97 -10.78
C LEU A 356 11.48 14.49 -9.90
N VAL A 357 11.29 14.52 -8.59
CA VAL A 357 12.17 13.85 -7.61
C VAL A 357 11.47 12.56 -7.18
N HIS A 358 12.10 11.41 -7.42
CA HIS A 358 11.51 10.12 -7.05
C HIS A 358 12.47 9.19 -6.32
N CYS A 359 11.89 8.27 -5.55
CA CYS A 359 12.57 7.07 -5.09
C CYS A 359 11.71 5.85 -5.45
N LYS A 360 11.79 4.75 -4.69
CA LYS A 360 10.90 3.59 -4.90
C LYS A 360 9.44 3.92 -4.56
N MET A 361 9.18 4.32 -3.32
CA MET A 361 7.81 4.56 -2.83
C MET A 361 7.40 6.04 -2.79
N GLY A 362 8.33 6.98 -3.01
CA GLY A 362 8.04 8.41 -2.84
C GLY A 362 7.78 8.83 -1.39
N VAL A 363 8.41 8.13 -0.43
CA VAL A 363 8.16 8.27 1.01
C VAL A 363 9.39 8.84 1.74
N SER A 364 10.51 8.11 1.72
CA SER A 364 11.68 8.39 2.57
C SER A 364 12.81 9.10 1.81
N ARG A 365 13.54 8.43 0.91
CA ARG A 365 14.69 9.03 0.18
C ARG A 365 14.36 10.31 -0.60
N SER A 366 13.37 10.26 -1.49
CA SER A 366 12.96 11.43 -2.27
C SER A 366 12.31 12.50 -1.41
N GLY A 367 11.49 12.11 -0.42
CA GLY A 367 10.91 13.03 0.57
C GLY A 367 11.98 13.81 1.32
N SER A 368 13.00 13.13 1.84
CA SER A 368 14.14 13.73 2.55
C SER A 368 14.88 14.75 1.68
N THR A 369 15.16 14.40 0.43
CA THR A 369 15.82 15.31 -0.52
C THR A 369 14.99 16.55 -0.83
N VAL A 370 13.67 16.42 -0.97
CA VAL A 370 12.78 17.57 -1.19
C VAL A 370 12.67 18.45 0.05
N ILE A 371 12.65 17.86 1.25
CA ILE A 371 12.68 18.61 2.52
C ILE A 371 13.99 19.40 2.63
N ALA A 372 15.14 18.77 2.41
CA ALA A 372 16.44 19.43 2.43
C ALA A 372 16.53 20.57 1.40
N TYR A 373 15.96 20.36 0.21
CA TYR A 373 15.84 21.40 -0.81
C TYR A 373 15.04 22.60 -0.29
N ALA A 374 13.86 22.37 0.30
CA ALA A 374 13.01 23.43 0.82
C ALA A 374 13.67 24.22 1.96
N MET A 375 14.37 23.52 2.87
CA MET A 375 15.14 24.14 3.94
C MET A 375 16.19 25.12 3.39
N LYS A 376 16.97 24.69 2.39
CA LYS A 376 18.04 25.51 1.82
C LYS A 376 17.55 26.62 0.89
N GLU A 377 16.62 26.32 0.00
CA GLU A 377 16.14 27.28 -1.02
C GLU A 377 15.30 28.40 -0.40
N TYR A 378 14.47 28.07 0.60
CA TYR A 378 13.53 29.02 1.19
C TYR A 378 13.89 29.45 2.63
N GLY A 379 15.02 28.97 3.17
CA GLY A 379 15.42 29.25 4.55
C GLY A 379 14.42 28.72 5.58
N TRP A 380 13.76 27.59 5.29
CA TRP A 380 12.76 27.01 6.17
C TRP A 380 13.41 26.15 7.25
N SER A 381 12.81 26.14 8.45
CA SER A 381 13.11 25.11 9.44
C SER A 381 12.68 23.73 8.95
N LEU A 382 13.29 22.69 9.47
CA LEU A 382 12.98 21.29 9.23
C LEU A 382 11.51 21.02 9.51
N GLU A 383 11.01 21.51 10.65
CA GLU A 383 9.60 21.39 11.02
C GLU A 383 8.68 22.00 9.95
N ARG A 384 8.97 23.22 9.49
CA ARG A 384 8.18 23.90 8.45
C ARG A 384 8.27 23.18 7.11
N ALA A 385 9.47 22.77 6.70
CA ALA A 385 9.70 22.08 5.43
C ALA A 385 9.03 20.70 5.40
N LEU A 386 9.18 19.93 6.47
CA LEU A 386 8.50 18.65 6.65
C LEU A 386 6.98 18.82 6.66
N GLY A 387 6.46 19.83 7.38
CA GLY A 387 5.04 20.16 7.41
C GLY A 387 4.48 20.48 6.02
N HIS A 388 5.14 21.36 5.26
CA HIS A 388 4.73 21.74 3.90
C HIS A 388 4.73 20.54 2.93
N VAL A 389 5.76 19.69 3.01
CA VAL A 389 5.85 18.50 2.15
C VAL A 389 4.79 17.48 2.53
N ARG A 390 4.52 17.25 3.83
CA ARG A 390 3.46 16.35 4.30
C ARG A 390 2.06 16.85 3.97
N GLU A 391 1.82 18.16 4.01
CA GLU A 391 0.53 18.74 3.59
C GLU A 391 0.20 18.35 2.14
N ARG A 392 1.20 18.30 1.26
CA ARG A 392 1.02 17.96 -0.17
C ARG A 392 1.19 16.47 -0.47
N ARG A 393 1.94 15.76 0.37
CA ARG A 393 2.15 14.30 0.27
C ARG A 393 2.17 13.69 1.69
N PRO A 394 1.00 13.36 2.27
CA PRO A 394 0.87 12.92 3.66
C PRO A 394 1.69 11.68 4.02
N ILE A 395 1.97 10.83 3.04
CA ILE A 395 2.76 9.60 3.22
C ILE A 395 4.26 9.85 3.42
N VAL A 396 4.75 11.10 3.29
CA VAL A 396 6.17 11.40 3.44
C VAL A 396 6.63 11.15 4.86
N HIS A 397 7.56 10.20 4.99
CA HIS A 397 8.10 9.75 6.25
C HIS A 397 9.56 9.31 6.04
N PRO A 398 10.53 10.26 6.12
CA PRO A 398 11.95 9.93 6.12
C PRO A 398 12.28 8.86 7.17
N ASN A 399 13.17 7.94 6.83
CA ASN A 399 13.68 6.99 7.83
C ASN A 399 14.46 7.73 8.95
N PRO A 400 14.66 7.11 10.12
CA PRO A 400 15.33 7.76 11.25
C PRO A 400 16.75 8.25 10.94
N GLY A 401 17.49 7.53 10.09
CA GLY A 401 18.82 7.93 9.63
C GLY A 401 18.81 9.23 8.83
N PHE A 402 17.83 9.40 7.93
CA PHE A 402 17.67 10.61 7.15
C PHE A 402 17.09 11.77 7.97
N MET A 403 16.21 11.51 8.95
CA MET A 403 15.77 12.53 9.90
C MET A 403 16.94 13.15 10.66
N ARG A 404 17.82 12.33 11.23
CA ARG A 404 19.06 12.82 11.90
C ARG A 404 19.94 13.63 10.96
N GLN A 405 20.03 13.23 9.70
CA GLN A 405 20.79 13.98 8.70
C GLN A 405 20.13 15.34 8.39
N LEU A 406 18.81 15.42 8.32
CA LEU A 406 18.08 16.67 8.11
C LEU A 406 18.27 17.65 9.30
N GLU A 407 18.24 17.13 10.54
CA GLU A 407 18.54 17.92 11.74
C GLU A 407 19.99 18.45 11.73
N LEU A 408 20.95 17.60 11.34
CA LEU A 408 22.33 18.04 11.16
C LEU A 408 22.45 19.12 10.07
N TYR A 409 21.68 18.98 8.99
CA TYR A 409 21.66 19.94 7.90
C TYR A 409 21.06 21.28 8.30
N GLN A 410 20.00 21.30 9.11
CA GLN A 410 19.48 22.51 9.75
C GLN A 410 20.61 23.26 10.47
N GLY A 411 21.35 22.58 11.36
CA GLY A 411 22.45 23.20 12.09
C GLY A 411 23.56 23.75 11.19
N MET A 412 23.83 23.09 10.05
CA MET A 412 24.77 23.58 9.04
C MET A 412 24.27 24.82 8.27
N LEU A 413 22.95 24.94 8.05
CA LEU A 413 22.35 26.07 7.38
C LEU A 413 22.25 27.29 8.30
N ASP A 414 21.93 27.08 9.59
CA ASP A 414 21.78 28.15 10.59
C ASP A 414 23.14 28.78 10.97
N ALA A 415 24.25 28.05 10.79
CA ALA A 415 25.60 28.52 11.10
C ALA A 415 26.25 29.37 9.99
N ARG A 416 25.53 29.66 8.89
CA ARG A 416 25.98 30.49 7.77
C ARG A 416 25.32 31.85 7.80
#